data_AF-A0A8T5M1N3-F1
#
_entry.id   AF-A0A8T5M1N3-F1
#
_cell.length_a   1.000
_cell.length_b   1.000
_cell.length_c   1.000
_cell.angle_alpha   90.00
_cell.angle_beta   90.00
_cell.angle_gamma   90.00
#
_symmetry.space_group_name_H-M   'P 1'
#
loop_
_entity.id
_entity.type
_entity.pdbx_description
1 polymer ?
#
loop_
_entity_poly.entity_id
_entity_poly.type
_entity_poly.pdbx_seq_one_letter_code
_entity_poly.pdbx_strand_id
1 'polypeptide(L)'
;MVKAFFIQYKFLTPDSIKHSSYTYQKLFRALYGYTQNVSKSNGKSYKYHRSGVLSKGPYIRPGKNCVIISKDQLSPLFDFFKTGRNPTHKWVGKGDWKAVYYMNEKEVPVTELIKPLESLLDRTYISLSGESPHRLEQALANLFASTGQSTKKTSEAYRKSLLEAANRLTTNDWFTLSSSKSARLKNFHALVSRLRRA
;
A
#
# COMPACT_ATOMS: atom_id res chain seq x y z
N MET A 1 -11.36 20.42 1.91
CA MET A 1 -11.93 19.06 1.80
C MET A 1 -11.40 18.40 0.54
N VAL A 2 -11.44 17.07 0.44
CA VAL A 2 -11.05 16.30 -0.74
C VAL A 2 -12.15 15.32 -1.08
N LYS A 3 -12.49 15.20 -2.36
CA LYS A 3 -13.47 14.20 -2.82
C LYS A 3 -12.85 12.81 -2.75
N ALA A 4 -13.60 11.88 -2.17
CA ALA A 4 -13.25 10.48 -2.04
C ALA A 4 -14.51 9.62 -2.22
N PHE A 5 -14.32 8.31 -2.27
CA PHE A 5 -15.42 7.35 -2.43
C PHE A 5 -15.49 6.48 -1.19
N PHE A 6 -16.62 6.54 -0.48
CA PHE A 6 -16.95 5.59 0.56
C PHE A 6 -17.57 4.36 -0.08
N ILE A 7 -16.96 3.20 0.18
CA ILE A 7 -17.40 1.90 -0.30
C ILE A 7 -17.74 1.06 0.92
N GLN A 8 -19.00 0.66 1.05
CA GLN A 8 -19.44 -0.36 2.00
C GLN A 8 -19.71 -1.64 1.24
N TYR A 9 -19.12 -2.75 1.66
CA TYR A 9 -19.21 -4.02 0.95
C TYR A 9 -19.58 -5.17 1.89
N LYS A 10 -20.01 -6.29 1.31
CA LYS A 10 -20.22 -7.55 2.02
C LYS A 10 -19.80 -8.69 1.10
N PHE A 11 -18.93 -9.55 1.60
CA PHE A 11 -18.63 -10.81 0.92
C PHE A 11 -19.72 -11.83 1.27
N LEU A 12 -20.33 -12.40 0.25
CA LEU A 12 -21.25 -13.52 0.33
C LEU A 12 -20.44 -14.78 0.04
N THR A 13 -20.40 -15.69 1.00
CA THR A 13 -19.77 -17.01 0.91
C THR A 13 -20.85 -18.07 1.15
N PRO A 14 -20.67 -19.33 0.68
CA PRO A 14 -21.53 -20.44 1.06
C PRO A 14 -21.70 -20.55 2.58
N ASP A 15 -22.87 -21.00 3.05
CA ASP A 15 -23.18 -21.12 4.48
C ASP A 15 -22.26 -22.09 5.23
N SER A 16 -21.65 -23.04 4.49
CA SER A 16 -20.62 -23.94 5.01
C SER A 16 -19.34 -23.21 5.45
N ILE A 17 -19.11 -21.98 4.97
CA ILE A 17 -17.93 -21.17 5.28
C ILE A 17 -18.27 -20.17 6.40
N LYS A 18 -17.81 -20.46 7.62
CA LYS A 18 -17.91 -19.55 8.77
C LYS A 18 -17.11 -18.27 8.54
N HIS A 19 -17.55 -17.14 9.11
CA HIS A 19 -16.82 -15.87 9.08
C HIS A 19 -15.45 -15.89 9.78
N SER A 20 -15.22 -16.84 10.70
CA SER A 20 -13.91 -17.05 11.31
C SER A 20 -12.95 -17.87 10.43
N SER A 21 -13.47 -18.49 9.36
CA SER A 21 -12.69 -19.37 8.50
C SER A 21 -11.51 -18.66 7.85
N TYR A 22 -10.47 -19.45 7.57
CA TYR A 22 -9.31 -18.98 6.83
C TYR A 22 -9.70 -18.37 5.47
N THR A 23 -10.69 -18.95 4.78
CA THR A 23 -11.19 -18.44 3.49
C THR A 23 -11.73 -17.02 3.62
N TYR A 24 -12.55 -16.76 4.66
CA TYR A 24 -13.07 -15.40 4.89
C TYR A 24 -11.94 -14.42 5.21
N GLN A 25 -11.00 -14.80 6.09
CA GLN A 25 -9.82 -13.97 6.38
C GLN A 25 -8.96 -13.69 5.16
N LYS A 26 -8.82 -14.68 4.26
CA LYS A 26 -8.07 -14.59 3.01
C LYS A 26 -8.66 -13.51 2.07
N LEU A 27 -9.97 -13.26 2.10
CA LEU A 27 -10.58 -12.16 1.34
C LEU A 27 -10.12 -10.79 1.84
N PHE A 28 -10.09 -10.56 3.16
CA PHE A 28 -9.58 -9.31 3.72
C PHE A 28 -8.09 -9.14 3.47
N ARG A 29 -7.31 -10.23 3.53
CA ARG A 29 -5.89 -10.22 3.18
C ARG A 29 -5.66 -9.93 1.69
N ALA A 30 -6.49 -10.46 0.81
CA ALA A 30 -6.45 -10.14 -0.62
C ALA A 30 -6.78 -8.65 -0.88
N LEU A 31 -7.71 -8.08 -0.11
CA LEU A 31 -8.14 -6.70 -0.26
C LEU A 31 -7.12 -5.69 0.29
N TYR A 32 -6.72 -5.86 1.56
CA TYR A 32 -5.89 -4.87 2.29
C TYR A 32 -4.40 -5.23 2.35
N GLY A 33 -4.05 -6.47 2.04
CA GLY A 33 -2.73 -7.01 2.32
C GLY A 33 -2.57 -7.39 3.78
N TYR A 34 -1.37 -7.84 4.13
CA TYR A 34 -1.00 -8.17 5.51
C TYR A 34 0.52 -8.19 5.68
N THR A 35 0.98 -7.83 6.88
CA THR A 35 2.39 -8.01 7.25
C THR A 35 2.64 -9.48 7.54
N GLN A 36 3.66 -10.05 6.91
CA GLN A 36 4.14 -11.39 7.16
C GLN A 36 5.49 -11.32 7.87
N ASN A 37 5.61 -12.05 8.96
CA ASN A 37 6.88 -12.32 9.63
C ASN A 37 7.38 -13.67 9.13
N VAL A 38 8.56 -13.71 8.52
CA VAL A 38 9.22 -14.94 8.06
C VAL A 38 10.51 -15.11 8.84
N SER A 39 10.57 -16.18 9.64
CA SER A 39 11.78 -16.59 10.35
C SER A 39 12.48 -17.68 9.54
N LYS A 40 13.78 -17.52 9.30
CA LYS A 40 14.63 -18.53 8.67
C LYS A 40 15.32 -19.37 9.75
N SER A 41 15.75 -20.58 9.38
CA SER A 41 16.46 -21.52 10.28
C SER A 41 17.75 -20.93 10.88
N ASN A 42 18.34 -19.93 10.25
CA ASN A 42 19.52 -19.20 10.75
C ASN A 42 19.21 -18.10 11.79
N GLY A 43 18.01 -18.11 12.38
CA GLY A 43 17.57 -17.12 13.37
C GLY A 43 17.17 -15.75 12.81
N LYS A 44 17.39 -15.48 11.52
CA LYS A 44 16.99 -14.19 10.90
C LYS A 44 15.47 -14.13 10.71
N SER A 45 14.86 -13.05 11.20
CA SER A 45 13.44 -12.76 11.00
C SER A 45 13.25 -11.54 10.08
N TYR A 46 12.38 -11.69 9.08
CA TYR A 46 12.08 -10.64 8.10
C TYR A 46 10.61 -10.28 8.21
N LYS A 47 10.32 -8.98 8.23
CA LYS A 47 8.95 -8.46 8.17
C LYS A 47 8.75 -7.80 6.82
N TYR A 48 7.77 -8.26 6.06
CA TYR A 48 7.40 -7.63 4.80
C TYR A 48 5.90 -7.60 4.59
N HIS A 49 5.43 -6.59 3.86
CA HIS A 49 4.01 -6.44 3.54
C HIS A 49 3.67 -7.26 2.28
N ARG A 50 2.74 -8.21 2.42
CA ARG A 50 2.12 -8.90 1.29
C ARG A 50 1.02 -8.00 0.74
N SER A 51 1.11 -7.64 -0.53
CA SER A 51 0.24 -6.62 -1.13
C SER A 51 -1.17 -7.15 -1.39
N GLY A 52 -2.17 -6.45 -0.87
CA GLY A 52 -3.55 -6.56 -1.32
C GLY A 52 -3.86 -5.59 -2.46
N VAL A 53 -5.09 -5.63 -2.93
CA VAL A 53 -5.62 -4.77 -3.99
C VAL A 53 -5.44 -3.28 -3.66
N LEU A 54 -5.75 -2.90 -2.42
CA LEU A 54 -5.66 -1.52 -1.93
C LEU A 54 -4.29 -1.15 -1.36
N SER A 55 -3.31 -2.06 -1.36
CA SER A 55 -1.98 -1.77 -0.79
C SER A 55 -1.23 -0.68 -1.56
N LYS A 56 -1.56 -0.45 -2.84
CA LYS A 56 -0.86 0.48 -3.72
C LYS A 56 -1.23 1.95 -3.48
N GLY A 57 -2.40 2.23 -2.92
CA GLY A 57 -2.87 3.57 -2.62
C GLY A 57 -3.16 3.79 -1.14
N PRO A 58 -3.34 5.04 -0.70
CA PRO A 58 -3.85 5.33 0.64
C PRO A 58 -5.33 4.95 0.74
N TYR A 59 -5.77 4.51 1.91
CA TYR A 59 -7.17 4.24 2.19
C TYR A 59 -7.48 4.49 3.67
N ILE A 60 -8.71 4.93 3.97
CA ILE A 60 -9.22 5.07 5.33
C ILE A 60 -10.19 3.92 5.58
N ARG A 61 -10.12 3.29 6.76
CA ARG A 61 -10.98 2.17 7.12
C ARG A 61 -11.88 2.55 8.30
N PRO A 62 -13.04 3.18 8.06
CA PRO A 62 -13.94 3.61 9.14
C PRO A 62 -14.62 2.43 9.86
N GLY A 63 -14.53 1.22 9.32
CA GLY A 63 -15.14 0.01 9.89
C GLY A 63 -14.73 -1.26 9.15
N LYS A 64 -15.24 -2.42 9.60
CA LYS A 64 -14.74 -3.73 9.14
C LYS A 64 -14.93 -3.97 7.63
N ASN A 65 -16.09 -3.61 7.10
CA ASN A 65 -16.45 -3.83 5.69
C ASN A 65 -16.72 -2.53 4.95
N CYS A 66 -16.01 -1.46 5.32
CA CYS A 66 -16.10 -0.20 4.63
C CYS A 66 -14.72 0.42 4.49
N VAL A 67 -14.53 1.13 3.38
CA VAL A 67 -13.27 1.78 3.04
C VAL A 67 -13.56 3.09 2.33
N ILE A 68 -12.73 4.10 2.57
CA ILE A 68 -12.72 5.35 1.81
C ILE A 68 -11.44 5.38 1.01
N ILE A 69 -11.57 5.58 -0.30
CA ILE A 69 -10.46 5.54 -1.26
C ILE A 69 -10.53 6.71 -2.24
N SER A 70 -9.39 7.00 -2.87
CA SER A 70 -9.29 7.91 -4.01
C SER A 70 -9.81 7.26 -5.30
N LYS A 71 -10.09 8.09 -6.31
CA LYS A 71 -10.69 7.66 -7.59
C LYS A 71 -9.86 6.59 -8.31
N ASP A 72 -8.53 6.71 -8.27
CA ASP A 72 -7.58 5.79 -8.92
C ASP A 72 -7.65 4.36 -8.37
N GLN A 73 -8.14 4.18 -7.13
CA GLN A 73 -8.28 2.87 -6.50
C GLN A 73 -9.61 2.17 -6.81
N LEU A 74 -10.58 2.85 -7.46
CA LEU A 74 -11.89 2.26 -7.76
C LEU A 74 -11.78 1.10 -8.75
N SER A 75 -11.05 1.27 -9.86
CA SER A 75 -10.92 0.20 -10.86
C SER A 75 -10.29 -1.07 -10.26
N PRO A 76 -9.12 -1.02 -9.59
CA PRO A 76 -8.55 -2.19 -8.93
C PRO A 76 -9.52 -2.87 -7.96
N LEU A 77 -10.28 -2.09 -7.18
CA LEU A 77 -11.24 -2.62 -6.22
C LEU A 77 -12.40 -3.35 -6.93
N PHE A 78 -12.99 -2.73 -7.95
CA PHE A 78 -14.08 -3.32 -8.70
C PHE A 78 -13.65 -4.53 -9.51
N ASP A 79 -12.44 -4.51 -10.07
CA ASP A 79 -11.86 -5.66 -10.76
C ASP A 79 -11.70 -6.83 -9.79
N PHE A 80 -11.25 -6.59 -8.56
CA PHE A 80 -11.21 -7.60 -7.52
C PHE A 80 -12.60 -8.11 -7.15
N PHE A 81 -13.58 -7.23 -6.93
CA PHE A 81 -14.95 -7.64 -6.63
C PHE A 81 -15.60 -8.44 -7.76
N LYS A 82 -15.26 -8.16 -9.03
CA LYS A 82 -15.76 -8.86 -10.21
C LYS A 82 -15.06 -10.19 -10.47
N THR A 83 -13.75 -10.25 -10.31
CA THR A 83 -12.93 -11.38 -10.80
C THR A 83 -12.23 -12.19 -9.70
N GLY A 84 -12.11 -11.64 -8.49
CA GLY A 84 -11.29 -12.20 -7.41
C GLY A 84 -9.78 -12.10 -7.62
N ARG A 85 -9.32 -11.54 -8.75
CA ARG A 85 -7.90 -11.34 -9.03
C ARG A 85 -7.30 -10.34 -8.05
N ASN A 86 -6.19 -10.71 -7.44
CA ASN A 86 -5.48 -9.91 -6.43
C ASN A 86 -3.98 -10.24 -6.47
N PRO A 87 -3.11 -9.42 -5.85
CA PRO A 87 -1.66 -9.59 -5.98
C PRO A 87 -1.08 -10.79 -5.22
N THR A 88 -1.72 -11.27 -4.14
CA THR A 88 -1.08 -12.22 -3.20
C THR A 88 -1.61 -13.64 -3.30
N HIS A 89 -2.91 -13.81 -3.57
CA HIS A 89 -3.57 -15.11 -3.51
C HIS A 89 -4.06 -15.53 -4.88
N LYS A 90 -3.58 -16.68 -5.36
CA LYS A 90 -4.20 -17.38 -6.48
C LYS A 90 -5.44 -18.12 -5.96
N TRP A 91 -6.59 -17.85 -6.55
CA TRP A 91 -7.82 -18.58 -6.31
C TRP A 91 -8.01 -19.53 -7.49
N VAL A 92 -8.46 -20.77 -7.24
CA VAL A 92 -8.78 -21.72 -8.31
C VAL A 92 -9.99 -21.23 -9.11
N GLY A 93 -10.89 -20.47 -8.47
CA GLY A 93 -11.93 -19.65 -9.11
C GLY A 93 -12.58 -18.70 -8.10
N LYS A 94 -13.30 -17.67 -8.58
CA LYS A 94 -14.14 -16.79 -7.74
C LYS A 94 -15.39 -17.53 -7.20
N GLY A 95 -15.72 -18.70 -7.75
CA GLY A 95 -16.98 -19.43 -7.52
C GLY A 95 -17.44 -19.58 -6.06
N ASP A 96 -16.50 -19.54 -5.11
CA ASP A 96 -16.78 -19.68 -3.68
C ASP A 96 -17.22 -18.38 -2.98
N TRP A 97 -17.24 -17.23 -3.67
CA TRP A 97 -17.70 -15.98 -3.07
C TRP A 97 -18.15 -14.90 -4.08
N LYS A 98 -19.00 -14.00 -3.61
CA LYS A 98 -19.43 -12.79 -4.34
C LYS A 98 -19.28 -11.56 -3.44
N ALA A 99 -19.12 -10.39 -4.02
CA ALA A 99 -19.14 -9.13 -3.27
C ALA A 99 -20.37 -8.33 -3.72
N VAL A 100 -21.18 -7.91 -2.75
CA VAL A 100 -22.18 -6.84 -2.93
C VAL A 100 -21.63 -5.59 -2.28
N TYR A 101 -21.85 -4.42 -2.89
CA TYR A 101 -21.34 -3.17 -2.36
C TYR A 101 -22.25 -1.99 -2.69
N TYR A 102 -22.18 -1.00 -1.83
CA TYR A 102 -22.74 0.33 -1.99
C TYR A 102 -21.58 1.33 -2.09
N MET A 103 -21.72 2.32 -2.96
CA MET A 103 -20.74 3.39 -3.16
C MET A 103 -21.43 4.74 -3.09
N ASN A 104 -20.82 5.66 -2.37
CA ASN A 104 -21.17 7.08 -2.43
C ASN A 104 -19.92 7.95 -2.44
N GLU A 105 -20.04 9.12 -3.06
CA GLU A 105 -19.05 10.17 -2.88
C GLU A 105 -19.09 10.70 -1.45
N LYS A 106 -17.91 11.04 -0.92
CA LYS A 106 -17.74 11.60 0.40
C LYS A 106 -16.64 12.64 0.38
N GLU A 107 -16.88 13.76 1.05
CA GLU A 107 -15.84 14.73 1.31
C GLU A 107 -15.06 14.36 2.57
N VAL A 108 -13.73 14.39 2.47
CA VAL A 108 -12.82 14.05 3.56
C VAL A 108 -11.95 15.26 3.90
N PRO A 109 -11.80 15.63 5.19
CA PRO A 109 -10.84 16.63 5.60
C PRO A 109 -9.41 16.25 5.23
N VAL A 110 -8.60 17.20 4.78
CA VAL A 110 -7.20 16.96 4.37
C VAL A 110 -6.37 16.36 5.52
N THR A 111 -6.68 16.72 6.77
CA THR A 111 -6.03 16.20 7.97
C THR A 111 -6.26 14.70 8.17
N GLU A 112 -7.41 14.16 7.76
CA GLU A 112 -7.70 12.72 7.85
C GLU A 112 -6.88 11.89 6.85
N LEU A 113 -6.28 12.52 5.82
CA LEU A 113 -5.48 11.85 4.81
C LEU A 113 -4.06 11.52 5.29
N ILE A 114 -3.59 12.19 6.35
CA ILE A 114 -2.21 12.08 6.85
C ILE A 114 -1.90 10.63 7.28
N LYS A 115 -2.70 10.06 8.19
CA LYS A 115 -2.47 8.69 8.71
C LYS A 115 -2.50 7.63 7.59
N PRO A 116 -3.47 7.63 6.65
CA PRO A 116 -3.45 6.74 5.49
C PRO A 116 -2.19 6.81 4.64
N LEU A 117 -1.65 8.01 4.43
CA LEU A 117 -0.43 8.23 3.63
C LEU A 117 0.83 7.80 4.38
N GLU A 118 0.92 8.08 5.67
CA GLU A 118 2.01 7.56 6.50
C GLU A 118 1.98 6.03 6.58
N SER A 119 0.79 5.45 6.70
CA SER A 119 0.60 4.00 6.61
C SER A 119 0.96 3.44 5.24
N LEU A 120 0.78 4.21 4.16
CA LEU A 120 1.24 3.84 2.82
C LEU A 120 2.78 3.80 2.76
N LEU A 121 3.47 4.77 3.37
CA LEU A 121 4.93 4.74 3.49
C LEU A 121 5.40 3.50 4.27
N ASP A 122 4.74 3.16 5.38
CA ASP A 122 5.11 2.01 6.21
C ASP A 122 4.98 0.66 5.50
N ARG A 123 4.11 0.57 4.50
CA ARG A 123 3.88 -0.65 3.70
C ARG A 123 4.54 -0.63 2.33
N THR A 124 5.28 0.42 1.98
CA THR A 124 6.01 0.51 0.71
C THR A 124 7.45 0.05 0.91
N TYR A 125 7.75 -1.14 0.36
CA TYR A 125 9.06 -1.77 0.43
C TYR A 125 9.72 -1.78 -0.95
N ILE A 126 11.04 -1.62 -0.97
CA ILE A 126 11.89 -1.75 -2.15
C ILE A 126 12.86 -2.90 -1.89
N SER A 127 12.97 -3.79 -2.87
CA SER A 127 13.95 -4.88 -2.86
C SER A 127 15.02 -4.60 -3.91
N LEU A 128 16.26 -4.74 -3.51
CA LEU A 128 17.41 -4.88 -4.40
C LEU A 128 17.63 -6.37 -4.68
N SER A 129 18.18 -6.69 -5.85
CA SER A 129 18.58 -8.06 -6.16
C SER A 129 19.63 -8.52 -5.14
N GLY A 130 19.30 -9.53 -4.34
CA GLY A 130 20.20 -10.11 -3.34
C GLY A 130 20.18 -9.46 -1.95
N GLU A 131 19.45 -8.36 -1.73
CA GLU A 131 19.33 -7.72 -0.41
C GLU A 131 17.94 -7.87 0.21
N SER A 132 17.87 -7.69 1.53
CA SER A 132 16.60 -7.66 2.25
C SER A 132 15.73 -6.48 1.80
N PRO A 133 14.39 -6.64 1.70
CA PRO A 133 13.52 -5.51 1.42
C PRO A 133 13.64 -4.42 2.49
N HIS A 134 13.82 -3.17 2.07
CA HIS A 134 13.85 -2.00 2.94
C HIS A 134 12.60 -1.15 2.74
N ARG A 135 12.15 -0.44 3.77
CA ARG A 135 11.10 0.57 3.59
C ARG A 135 11.61 1.67 2.66
N LEU A 136 10.77 2.16 1.76
CA LEU A 136 11.14 3.18 0.78
C LEU A 136 11.74 4.42 1.45
N GLU A 137 11.13 4.91 2.52
CA GLU A 137 11.62 6.07 3.28
C GLU A 137 13.02 5.86 3.85
N GLN A 138 13.29 4.67 4.40
CA GLN A 138 14.61 4.31 4.94
C GLN A 138 15.65 4.17 3.82
N ALA A 139 15.27 3.55 2.69
CA ALA A 139 16.13 3.40 1.53
C ALA A 139 16.57 4.77 0.97
N LEU A 140 15.64 5.73 0.90
CA LEU A 140 15.93 7.11 0.51
C LEU A 140 16.82 7.83 1.53
N ALA A 141 16.54 7.69 2.82
CA ALA A 141 17.36 8.32 3.86
C ALA A 141 18.80 7.79 3.84
N ASN A 142 18.98 6.47 3.74
CA ASN A 142 20.29 5.83 3.70
C ASN A 142 21.11 6.24 2.49
N LEU A 143 20.46 6.43 1.32
CA LEU A 143 21.10 6.90 0.09
C LEU A 143 21.75 8.27 0.28
N PHE A 144 21.18 9.12 1.13
CA PHE A 144 21.64 10.49 1.34
C PHE A 144 22.42 10.72 2.65
N ALA A 145 22.40 9.77 3.57
CA ALA A 145 23.14 9.81 4.83
C ALA A 145 24.63 9.41 4.67
N SER A 146 24.99 8.70 3.60
CA SER A 146 26.37 8.31 3.27
C SER A 146 27.19 9.48 2.71
N THR A 147 27.27 10.59 3.45
CA THR A 147 28.00 11.81 3.07
C THR A 147 29.52 11.75 3.30
N GLY A 148 30.14 10.57 3.47
CA GLY A 148 31.56 10.51 3.86
C GLY A 148 32.42 9.40 3.26
N GLN A 149 31.87 8.22 2.95
CA GLN A 149 32.68 7.11 2.44
C GLN A 149 31.87 6.28 1.45
N SER A 150 32.39 6.23 0.21
CA SER A 150 31.91 5.37 -0.87
C SER A 150 30.44 5.59 -1.25
N THR A 151 30.21 6.49 -2.20
CA THR A 151 29.20 6.23 -3.22
C THR A 151 29.60 4.90 -3.91
N LYS A 152 29.25 3.76 -3.31
CA LYS A 152 28.98 2.56 -4.09
C LYS A 152 28.02 3.06 -5.16
N LYS A 153 28.51 3.14 -6.41
CA LYS A 153 27.79 3.61 -7.59
C LYS A 153 26.38 3.05 -7.49
N THR A 154 25.44 3.87 -7.01
CA THR A 154 24.07 3.42 -6.80
C THR A 154 23.60 3.10 -8.19
N SER A 155 23.31 1.82 -8.46
CA SER A 155 23.03 1.41 -9.82
C SER A 155 21.88 2.26 -10.36
N GLU A 156 22.00 2.70 -11.60
CA GLU A 156 20.96 3.52 -12.23
C GLU A 156 19.59 2.82 -12.15
N ALA A 157 19.60 1.49 -12.28
CA ALA A 157 18.43 0.63 -12.07
C ALA A 157 17.81 0.77 -10.67
N TYR A 158 18.62 0.82 -9.61
CA TYR A 158 18.12 1.00 -8.25
C TYR A 158 17.54 2.39 -8.04
N ARG A 159 18.23 3.42 -8.54
CA ARG A 159 17.74 4.80 -8.50
C ARG A 159 16.40 4.93 -9.24
N LYS A 160 16.28 4.33 -10.42
CA LYS A 160 15.04 4.28 -11.21
C LYS A 160 13.91 3.60 -10.44
N SER A 161 14.19 2.47 -9.78
CA SER A 161 13.22 1.75 -8.94
C SER A 161 12.73 2.60 -7.76
N LEU A 162 13.64 3.30 -7.06
CA LEU A 162 13.30 4.24 -5.99
C LEU A 162 12.41 5.39 -6.50
N LEU A 163 12.78 6.00 -7.63
CA LEU A 163 12.01 7.08 -8.24
C LEU A 163 10.63 6.60 -8.68
N GLU A 164 10.52 5.43 -9.30
CA GLU A 164 9.24 4.89 -9.74
C GLU A 164 8.29 4.66 -8.55
N ALA A 165 8.78 4.05 -7.49
CA ALA A 165 7.99 3.84 -6.27
C ALA A 165 7.62 5.16 -5.60
N ALA A 166 8.55 6.09 -5.46
CA ALA A 166 8.30 7.41 -4.89
C ALA A 166 7.30 8.22 -5.73
N ASN A 167 7.37 8.14 -7.05
CA ASN A 167 6.45 8.83 -7.94
C ASN A 167 5.02 8.31 -7.74
N ARG A 168 4.81 6.99 -7.65
CA ARG A 168 3.46 6.43 -7.36
C ARG A 168 2.81 7.00 -6.10
N LEU A 169 3.61 7.35 -5.09
CA LEU A 169 3.12 7.97 -3.86
C LEU A 169 2.93 9.48 -4.02
N THR A 170 3.92 10.17 -4.60
CA THR A 170 3.94 11.64 -4.66
C THR A 170 3.02 12.23 -5.73
N THR A 171 2.67 11.48 -6.78
CA THR A 171 1.69 11.90 -7.78
C THR A 171 0.25 11.62 -7.36
N ASN A 172 0.02 11.00 -6.20
CA ASN A 172 -1.32 10.80 -5.70
C ASN A 172 -1.90 12.14 -5.20
N ASP A 173 -3.15 12.42 -5.55
CA ASP A 173 -3.83 13.68 -5.20
C ASP A 173 -3.86 13.91 -3.69
N TRP A 174 -4.09 12.85 -2.89
CA TRP A 174 -4.12 12.99 -1.44
C TRP A 174 -2.75 13.40 -0.90
N PHE A 175 -1.67 12.83 -1.45
CA PHE A 175 -0.31 13.22 -1.04
C PHE A 175 -0.03 14.68 -1.37
N THR A 176 -0.34 15.12 -2.59
CA THR A 176 -0.12 16.51 -3.03
C THR A 176 -0.82 17.50 -2.10
N LEU A 177 -2.05 17.20 -1.70
CA LEU A 177 -2.88 18.08 -0.87
C LEU A 177 -2.47 18.10 0.61
N SER A 178 -1.91 17.00 1.14
CA SER A 178 -1.66 16.86 2.59
C SER A 178 -0.18 16.80 2.98
N SER A 179 0.75 16.69 2.02
CA SER A 179 2.19 16.50 2.31
C SER A 179 2.79 17.59 3.21
N SER A 180 2.37 18.85 3.03
CA SER A 180 2.82 19.99 3.84
C SER A 180 2.29 19.98 5.28
N LYS A 181 1.27 19.16 5.58
CA LYS A 181 0.60 19.11 6.89
C LYS A 181 1.19 18.06 7.83
N SER A 182 2.09 17.19 7.36
CA SER A 182 2.85 16.24 8.18
C SER A 182 4.35 16.44 8.00
N ALA A 183 5.08 16.53 9.11
CA ALA A 183 6.54 16.61 9.09
C ALA A 183 7.17 15.41 8.38
N ARG A 184 6.61 14.21 8.60
CA ARG A 184 7.10 12.97 7.96
C ARG A 184 6.89 13.01 6.45
N LEU A 185 5.69 13.36 5.98
CA LEU A 185 5.39 13.46 4.55
C LEU A 185 6.21 14.56 3.86
N LYS A 186 6.41 15.70 4.55
CA LYS A 186 7.28 16.80 4.07
C LYS A 186 8.74 16.35 3.92
N ASN A 187 9.27 15.63 4.92
CA ASN A 187 10.63 15.09 4.87
C ASN A 187 10.77 14.08 3.73
N PHE A 188 9.81 13.16 3.59
CA PHE A 188 9.78 12.23 2.47
C PHE A 188 9.79 12.96 1.10
N HIS A 189 8.94 13.97 0.93
CA HIS A 189 8.90 14.77 -0.30
C HIS A 189 10.24 15.47 -0.60
N ALA A 190 10.94 15.96 0.42
CA ALA A 190 12.27 16.55 0.26
C ALA A 190 13.30 15.52 -0.21
N LEU A 191 13.30 14.30 0.34
CA LEU A 191 14.17 13.21 -0.10
C LEU A 191 13.91 12.84 -1.57
N VAL A 192 12.64 12.73 -1.97
CA VAL A 192 12.26 12.44 -3.36
C VAL A 192 12.69 13.57 -4.29
N SER A 193 12.53 14.82 -3.88
CA SER A 193 12.96 15.99 -4.66
C SER A 193 14.48 16.01 -4.85
N ARG A 194 15.26 15.65 -3.82
CA ARG A 194 16.71 15.48 -3.92
C ARG A 194 17.07 14.35 -4.89
N LEU A 195 16.35 13.23 -4.85
CA LEU A 195 16.56 12.10 -5.76
C LEU A 195 16.30 12.45 -7.22
N ARG A 196 15.36 13.36 -7.51
CA ARG A 196 15.10 13.84 -8.88
C ARG A 196 16.22 14.74 -9.44
N ARG A 197 16.96 15.43 -8.57
CA ARG A 197 18.03 16.36 -8.95
C ARG A 197 19.43 15.75 -9.00
N ALA A 198 19.63 14.63 -8.29
CA ALA A 198 20.90 13.89 -8.27
C ALA A 198 21.26 13.32 -9.65
#